data_AF-A0AAV7CI87-F1
#
_entry.id   AF-A0AAV7CI87-F1
#
_cell.length_a   1.000
_cell.length_b   1.000
_cell.length_c   1.000
_cell.angle_alpha   90.00
_cell.angle_beta   90.00
_cell.angle_gamma   90.00
#
_symmetry.space_group_name_H-M   'P 1'
#
loop_
_entity.id
_entity.type
_entity.pdbx_description
1 polymer ?
#
loop_
_entity_poly.entity_id
_entity_poly.type
_entity_poly.pdbx_seq_one_letter_code
_entity_poly.pdbx_strand_id
1 'polypeptide(L)'
;MKPLLAVGDETLLVTNSVDRITDLLPHLVPLVKGSGSTEEFFRLMHRQFTEREWRSIKSMRSDWARLDMFYRHWALKESFIKAIGVGLGFNLQRIEFEVSPIEMEVGKVYAQTKMLLDDEDENWVFEESLLDDKHHVAVALGSTDTYKPPKLKDGPLFSILSYEDLMASAVPITPEDPDYWDNFHSKQELPLRQTSTAKAGTVT
;
A
#
# COMPACT_ATOMS: atom_id res chain seq x y z
N MET A 1 0.10 23.12 9.25
CA MET A 1 -0.19 21.76 8.79
C MET A 1 0.86 21.42 7.74
N LYS A 2 1.73 20.44 8.02
CA LYS A 2 2.88 20.08 7.17
C LYS A 2 2.43 19.01 6.14
N PRO A 3 2.96 19.02 4.91
CA PRO A 3 2.64 18.01 3.89
C PRO A 3 3.02 16.60 4.34
N LEU A 4 2.39 15.58 3.73
CA LEU A 4 2.79 14.19 3.90
C LEU A 4 4.05 13.91 3.06
N LEU A 5 4.91 13.02 3.53
CA LEU A 5 6.25 12.79 2.97
C LEU A 5 6.30 11.48 2.19
N ALA A 6 6.71 11.51 0.92
CA ALA A 6 6.99 10.31 0.13
C ALA A 6 8.43 10.37 -0.42
N VAL A 7 9.17 9.26 -0.44
CA VAL A 7 10.56 9.17 -0.92
C VAL A 7 10.72 8.02 -1.91
N GLY A 8 11.07 8.25 -3.18
CA GLY A 8 10.94 7.28 -4.29
C GLY A 8 11.61 5.89 -4.22
N ASP A 9 11.37 5.13 -5.32
CA ASP A 9 11.75 3.75 -5.73
C ASP A 9 11.57 2.59 -4.72
N GLU A 10 11.72 2.81 -3.41
CA GLU A 10 11.40 1.88 -2.31
C GLU A 10 10.69 2.64 -1.16
N THR A 11 9.53 3.22 -1.47
CA THR A 11 9.04 4.42 -0.80
C THR A 11 8.49 4.25 0.61
N LEU A 12 9.13 4.94 1.58
CA LEU A 12 8.65 5.14 2.95
C LEU A 12 7.75 6.39 3.02
N LEU A 13 6.56 6.27 3.61
CA LEU A 13 5.68 7.40 3.92
C LEU A 13 5.85 7.84 5.37
N VAL A 14 6.12 9.14 5.57
CA VAL A 14 6.19 9.74 6.91
C VAL A 14 5.10 10.80 7.04
N THR A 15 4.24 10.63 8.04
CA THR A 15 3.19 11.60 8.41
C THR A 15 3.62 12.38 9.66
N ASN A 16 3.32 13.70 9.69
CA ASN A 16 3.50 14.55 10.87
C ASN A 16 2.24 14.61 11.76
N SER A 17 1.24 13.76 11.51
CA SER A 17 -0.01 13.71 12.27
C SER A 17 -0.29 12.29 12.73
N VAL A 18 -0.51 12.13 14.04
CA VAL A 18 -0.83 10.85 14.69
C VAL A 18 -2.09 10.18 14.13
N ASP A 19 -2.94 10.96 13.45
CA ASP A 19 -4.24 10.54 12.92
C ASP A 19 -4.25 10.22 11.42
N ARG A 20 -3.09 10.20 10.74
CA ARG A 20 -2.99 9.93 9.29
C ARG A 20 -2.07 8.76 9.05
N ILE A 21 -2.64 7.58 8.88
CA ILE A 21 -1.85 6.38 8.64
C ILE A 21 -2.03 5.96 7.18
N THR A 22 -0.89 5.79 6.52
CA THR A 22 -0.80 5.77 5.07
C THR A 22 -0.21 4.44 4.61
N ASP A 23 -0.71 3.92 3.50
CA ASP A 23 -0.04 2.84 2.77
C ASP A 23 0.36 3.28 1.38
N LEU A 24 1.52 2.80 0.93
CA LEU A 24 2.03 2.97 -0.41
C LEU A 24 2.47 1.61 -0.91
N LEU A 25 1.92 1.23 -2.06
CA LEU A 25 2.38 0.03 -2.74
C LEU A 25 2.88 0.39 -4.13
N PRO A 26 4.14 0.05 -4.45
CA PRO A 26 4.57 0.05 -5.83
C PRO A 26 3.74 -0.99 -6.61
N HIS A 27 3.29 -0.64 -7.81
CA HIS A 27 2.86 -1.62 -8.83
C HIS A 27 3.91 -2.70 -9.09
N LEU A 28 5.15 -2.44 -8.69
CA LEU A 28 6.31 -3.30 -8.80
C LEU A 28 6.55 -4.19 -7.57
N VAL A 29 5.51 -4.63 -6.84
CA VAL A 29 5.59 -6.03 -6.37
C VAL A 29 5.52 -6.83 -7.66
N PRO A 30 6.66 -7.29 -8.20
CA PRO A 30 6.67 -7.94 -9.50
C PRO A 30 5.67 -9.08 -9.36
N LEU A 31 4.74 -9.20 -10.32
CA LEU A 31 4.17 -10.48 -10.74
C LEU A 31 5.09 -11.56 -10.23
N VAL A 32 4.65 -12.23 -9.14
CA VAL A 32 5.43 -13.18 -8.36
C VAL A 32 6.55 -13.71 -9.23
N LYS A 33 7.78 -13.20 -9.07
CA LYS A 33 8.97 -13.64 -9.84
C LYS A 33 9.20 -15.09 -9.44
N GLY A 34 8.37 -16.00 -9.94
CA GLY A 34 8.10 -17.29 -9.30
C GLY A 34 6.99 -18.14 -9.94
N SER A 35 5.77 -17.64 -10.17
CA SER A 35 4.70 -18.52 -10.70
C SER A 35 3.36 -17.81 -11.03
N GLY A 36 2.95 -17.75 -12.30
CA GLY A 36 1.53 -17.62 -12.70
C GLY A 36 1.12 -16.34 -13.44
N SER A 37 0.01 -16.42 -14.18
CA SER A 37 -0.68 -15.30 -14.83
C SER A 37 -1.42 -14.41 -13.81
N THR A 38 -1.92 -13.24 -14.24
CA THR A 38 -2.76 -12.34 -13.42
C THR A 38 -3.92 -13.07 -12.72
N GLU A 39 -4.55 -14.02 -13.41
CA GLU A 39 -5.66 -14.80 -12.84
C GLU A 39 -5.19 -15.74 -11.72
N GLU A 40 -4.01 -16.34 -11.85
CA GLU A 40 -3.44 -17.20 -10.81
C GLU A 40 -3.09 -16.39 -9.56
N PHE A 41 -2.54 -15.17 -9.76
CA PHE A 41 -2.32 -14.24 -8.66
C PHE A 41 -3.64 -13.87 -7.95
N PHE A 42 -4.69 -13.52 -8.70
CA PHE A 42 -6.01 -13.23 -8.11
C PHE A 42 -6.63 -14.44 -7.41
N ARG A 43 -6.42 -15.65 -7.92
CA ARG A 43 -6.86 -16.89 -7.27
C ARG A 43 -6.20 -17.06 -5.90
N LEU A 44 -4.90 -16.78 -5.78
CA LEU A 44 -4.17 -16.84 -4.51
C LEU A 44 -4.64 -15.75 -3.53
N MET A 45 -4.93 -14.56 -4.04
CA MET A 45 -5.35 -13.41 -3.24
C MET A 45 -6.87 -13.34 -2.98
N HIS A 46 -7.65 -14.31 -3.47
CA HIS A 46 -9.12 -14.27 -3.44
C HIS A 46 -9.71 -13.97 -2.06
N ARG A 47 -9.10 -14.51 -1.00
CA ARG A 47 -9.58 -14.37 0.39
C ARG A 47 -9.40 -12.97 0.99
N GLN A 48 -8.72 -12.07 0.28
CA GLN A 48 -8.38 -10.75 0.79
C GLN A 48 -9.42 -9.67 0.43
N PHE A 49 -10.34 -9.97 -0.50
CA PHE A 49 -11.35 -9.04 -0.98
C PHE A 49 -12.74 -9.68 -0.97
N THR A 50 -13.78 -8.84 -0.98
CA THR A 50 -15.18 -9.26 -1.12
C THR A 50 -15.52 -9.55 -2.59
N GLU A 51 -16.68 -10.17 -2.81
CA GLU A 51 -17.18 -10.43 -4.17
C GLU A 51 -17.47 -9.14 -4.96
N ARG A 52 -17.88 -8.05 -4.29
CA ARG A 52 -18.14 -6.77 -4.97
C ARG A 52 -16.83 -6.08 -5.36
N GLU A 53 -15.82 -6.11 -4.49
CA GLU A 53 -14.47 -5.64 -4.81
C GLU A 53 -13.88 -6.44 -5.97
N TRP A 54 -13.99 -7.78 -5.94
CA TRP A 54 -13.53 -8.61 -7.05
C TRP A 54 -14.27 -8.31 -8.35
N ARG A 55 -15.57 -8.03 -8.30
CA ARG A 55 -16.34 -7.61 -9.47
C ARG A 55 -15.82 -6.29 -10.02
N SER A 56 -15.52 -5.32 -9.16
CA SER A 56 -14.89 -4.05 -9.55
C SER A 56 -13.54 -4.29 -10.24
N ILE A 57 -12.63 -5.01 -9.56
CA ILE A 57 -11.27 -5.33 -10.04
C ILE A 57 -11.33 -6.05 -11.40
N LYS A 58 -12.14 -7.10 -11.53
CA LYS A 58 -12.21 -7.92 -12.75
C LYS A 58 -12.99 -7.26 -13.89
N SER A 59 -13.76 -6.21 -13.62
CA SER A 59 -14.46 -5.45 -14.67
C SER A 59 -13.52 -4.64 -15.56
N MET A 60 -12.27 -4.42 -15.12
CA MET A 60 -11.26 -3.71 -15.90
C MET A 60 -10.87 -4.48 -17.17
N ARG A 61 -10.58 -3.72 -18.24
CA ARG A 61 -10.43 -4.26 -19.61
C ARG A 61 -9.11 -4.97 -19.87
N SER A 62 -8.03 -4.59 -19.19
CA SER A 62 -6.70 -5.16 -19.38
C SER A 62 -6.17 -5.73 -18.06
N ASP A 63 -5.27 -6.70 -18.15
CA ASP A 63 -4.61 -7.27 -16.97
C ASP A 63 -3.89 -6.20 -16.13
N TRP A 64 -3.24 -5.24 -16.79
CA TRP A 64 -2.64 -4.09 -16.12
C TRP A 64 -3.66 -3.25 -15.36
N ALA A 65 -4.79 -2.91 -15.97
CA ALA A 65 -5.84 -2.15 -15.31
C ALA A 65 -6.50 -2.92 -14.16
N ARG A 66 -6.59 -4.26 -14.27
CA ARG A 66 -7.06 -5.11 -13.16
C ARG A 66 -6.07 -5.11 -12.00
N LEU A 67 -4.77 -5.22 -12.28
CA LEU A 67 -3.72 -5.14 -11.27
C LEU A 67 -3.67 -3.77 -10.59
N ASP A 68 -3.83 -2.69 -11.38
CA ASP A 68 -3.92 -1.33 -10.89
C ASP A 68 -5.08 -1.18 -9.87
N MET A 69 -6.27 -1.60 -10.26
CA MET A 69 -7.45 -1.59 -9.39
C MET A 69 -7.28 -2.49 -8.14
N PHE A 70 -6.63 -3.65 -8.30
CA PHE A 70 -6.28 -4.52 -7.18
C PHE A 70 -5.40 -3.80 -6.15
N TYR A 71 -4.32 -3.15 -6.60
CA TYR A 71 -3.38 -2.46 -5.70
C TYR A 71 -4.03 -1.24 -5.04
N ARG A 72 -4.93 -0.55 -5.73
CA ARG A 72 -5.75 0.51 -5.15
C ARG A 72 -6.61 0.00 -3.98
N HIS A 73 -7.40 -1.06 -4.20
CA HIS A 73 -8.20 -1.66 -3.13
C HIS A 73 -7.34 -2.20 -1.98
N TRP A 74 -6.17 -2.77 -2.29
CA TRP A 74 -5.24 -3.23 -1.27
C TRP A 74 -4.73 -2.07 -0.40
N ALA A 75 -4.25 -0.99 -1.01
CA ALA A 75 -3.73 0.18 -0.29
C ALA A 75 -4.80 0.78 0.64
N LEU A 76 -6.06 0.84 0.19
CA LEU A 76 -7.20 1.26 1.01
C LEU A 76 -7.37 0.38 2.26
N LYS A 77 -7.42 -0.96 2.08
CA LYS A 77 -7.54 -1.90 3.21
C LYS A 77 -6.37 -1.79 4.19
N GLU A 78 -5.14 -1.75 3.70
CA GLU A 78 -3.96 -1.58 4.55
C GLU A 78 -3.98 -0.25 5.29
N SER A 79 -4.35 0.85 4.63
CA SER A 79 -4.45 2.16 5.28
C SER A 79 -5.42 2.14 6.46
N PHE A 80 -6.58 1.47 6.31
CA PHE A 80 -7.55 1.30 7.39
C PHE A 80 -7.02 0.43 8.52
N ILE A 81 -6.47 -0.76 8.23
CA ILE A 81 -5.94 -1.68 9.25
C ILE A 81 -4.85 -1.02 10.08
N LYS A 82 -3.94 -0.32 9.40
CA LYS A 82 -2.88 0.42 10.06
C LYS A 82 -3.47 1.55 10.92
N ALA A 83 -4.50 2.26 10.43
CA ALA A 83 -5.18 3.30 11.19
C ALA A 83 -5.83 2.79 12.49
N ILE A 84 -6.43 1.60 12.48
CA ILE A 84 -7.05 1.01 13.68
C ILE A 84 -6.07 0.20 14.55
N GLY A 85 -4.83 -0.03 14.09
CA GLY A 85 -3.75 -0.63 14.88
C GLY A 85 -3.89 -2.12 15.20
N VAL A 86 -4.72 -2.86 14.46
CA VAL A 86 -5.03 -4.28 14.76
C VAL A 86 -4.04 -5.29 14.18
N GLY A 87 -3.22 -4.89 13.21
CA GLY A 87 -2.22 -5.74 12.56
C GLY A 87 -2.79 -6.89 11.70
N LEU A 88 -1.95 -7.91 11.46
CA LEU A 88 -2.18 -8.98 10.46
C LEU A 88 -3.35 -9.95 10.77
N GLY A 89 -3.89 -9.93 11.99
CA GLY A 89 -4.96 -10.84 12.41
C GLY A 89 -6.36 -10.43 11.95
N PHE A 90 -6.50 -9.27 11.32
CA PHE A 90 -7.79 -8.75 10.90
C PHE A 90 -8.31 -9.46 9.65
N ASN A 91 -9.58 -9.87 9.68
CA ASN A 91 -10.22 -10.48 8.51
C ASN A 91 -10.58 -9.40 7.47
N LEU A 92 -9.79 -9.32 6.40
CA LEU A 92 -9.96 -8.34 5.32
C LEU A 92 -11.32 -8.39 4.60
N GLN A 93 -12.02 -9.54 4.64
CA GLN A 93 -13.34 -9.68 4.02
C GLN A 93 -14.46 -8.96 4.78
N ARG A 94 -14.19 -8.51 6.01
CA ARG A 94 -15.13 -7.67 6.75
C ARG A 94 -15.20 -6.25 6.21
N ILE A 95 -14.14 -5.81 5.55
CA ILE A 95 -14.07 -4.47 4.95
C ILE A 95 -14.47 -4.60 3.49
N GLU A 96 -15.30 -3.68 3.01
CA GLU A 96 -15.60 -3.54 1.59
C GLU A 96 -15.40 -2.08 1.18
N PHE A 97 -14.59 -1.84 0.14
CA PHE A 97 -14.45 -0.52 -0.44
C PHE A 97 -15.26 -0.35 -1.72
N GLU A 98 -16.03 0.72 -1.78
CA GLU A 98 -16.65 1.22 -3.01
C GLU A 98 -15.82 2.37 -3.56
N VAL A 99 -14.90 2.04 -4.45
CA VAL A 99 -13.94 2.99 -5.04
C VAL A 99 -14.62 4.01 -5.94
N SER A 100 -14.27 5.30 -5.78
CA SER A 100 -14.78 6.38 -6.61
C SER A 100 -13.83 7.59 -6.60
N PRO A 101 -13.54 8.22 -7.76
CA PRO A 101 -13.90 7.80 -9.11
C PRO A 101 -13.10 6.55 -9.54
N ILE A 102 -13.54 5.87 -10.61
CA ILE A 102 -12.82 4.70 -11.16
C ILE A 102 -11.46 5.11 -11.74
N GLU A 103 -11.42 6.21 -12.49
CA GLU A 103 -10.19 6.75 -13.09
C GLU A 103 -9.61 7.85 -12.21
N MET A 104 -8.29 7.80 -12.00
CA MET A 104 -7.54 8.77 -11.22
C MET A 104 -6.45 9.42 -12.07
N GLU A 105 -6.09 10.65 -11.73
CA GLU A 105 -5.00 11.38 -12.35
C GLU A 105 -3.85 11.59 -11.36
N VAL A 106 -2.63 11.48 -11.87
CA VAL A 106 -1.39 11.73 -11.09
C VAL A 106 -1.42 13.13 -10.48
N GLY A 107 -1.05 13.21 -9.20
CA GLY A 107 -0.99 14.48 -8.46
C GLY A 107 -2.33 15.05 -8.01
N LYS A 108 -3.47 14.39 -8.30
CA LYS A 108 -4.78 14.74 -7.73
C LYS A 108 -5.10 13.91 -6.49
N VAL A 109 -5.98 14.48 -5.66
CA VAL A 109 -6.48 13.85 -4.44
C VAL A 109 -7.97 13.59 -4.60
N TYR A 110 -8.39 12.39 -4.22
CA TYR A 110 -9.76 11.93 -4.25
C TYR A 110 -10.18 11.51 -2.84
N ALA A 111 -11.43 11.74 -2.48
CA ALA A 111 -11.98 11.40 -1.17
C ALA A 111 -13.43 10.92 -1.23
N GLN A 112 -13.84 10.41 -2.40
CA GLN A 112 -15.21 9.96 -2.67
C GLN A 112 -15.40 8.47 -2.41
N THR A 113 -14.32 7.71 -2.24
CA THR A 113 -14.37 6.29 -1.90
C THR A 113 -15.02 6.08 -0.55
N LYS A 114 -15.93 5.10 -0.50
CA LYS A 114 -16.64 4.70 0.71
C LYS A 114 -16.15 3.36 1.23
N MET A 115 -16.32 3.15 2.53
CA MET A 115 -16.01 1.90 3.19
C MET A 115 -17.25 1.39 3.90
N LEU A 116 -17.49 0.08 3.78
CA LEU A 116 -18.41 -0.66 4.62
C LEU A 116 -17.61 -1.60 5.53
N LEU A 117 -18.08 -1.76 6.76
CA LEU A 117 -17.58 -2.75 7.70
C LEU A 117 -18.73 -3.68 8.09
N ASP A 118 -18.57 -4.98 7.84
CA ASP A 118 -19.61 -5.99 8.07
C ASP A 118 -20.97 -5.61 7.42
N ASP A 119 -20.93 -5.13 6.17
CA ASP A 119 -22.07 -4.64 5.38
C ASP A 119 -22.75 -3.35 5.90
N GLU A 120 -22.17 -2.67 6.89
CA GLU A 120 -22.67 -1.39 7.40
C GLU A 120 -21.81 -0.21 6.89
N ASP A 121 -22.47 0.88 6.47
CA ASP A 121 -21.79 2.11 6.06
C ASP A 121 -21.03 2.72 7.24
N GLU A 122 -19.73 2.97 7.03
CA GLU A 122 -18.87 3.55 8.05
C GLU A 122 -18.51 5.00 7.71
N ASN A 123 -18.50 5.86 8.74
CA ASN A 123 -18.23 7.29 8.62
C ASN A 123 -16.75 7.63 8.40
N TRP A 124 -15.95 6.68 7.90
CA TRP A 124 -14.52 6.85 7.65
C TRP A 124 -14.26 7.64 6.37
N VAL A 125 -13.25 8.52 6.43
CA VAL A 125 -12.78 9.26 5.25
C VAL A 125 -11.45 8.71 4.78
N PHE A 126 -11.34 8.52 3.48
CA PHE A 126 -10.13 8.08 2.81
C PHE A 126 -9.68 9.15 1.82
N GLU A 127 -8.39 9.51 1.84
CA GLU A 127 -7.76 10.28 0.76
C GLU A 127 -6.95 9.33 -0.12
N GLU A 128 -7.22 9.35 -1.42
CA GLU A 128 -6.52 8.57 -2.43
C GLU A 128 -5.75 9.48 -3.38
N SER A 129 -4.55 9.09 -3.76
CA SER A 129 -3.78 9.80 -4.78
C SER A 129 -2.80 8.88 -5.50
N LEU A 130 -2.46 9.25 -6.74
CA LEU A 130 -1.38 8.63 -7.49
C LEU A 130 -0.13 9.52 -7.38
N LEU A 131 0.99 8.98 -6.85
CA LEU A 131 2.27 9.71 -6.85
C LEU A 131 2.85 9.82 -8.26
N ASP A 132 2.68 8.77 -9.03
CA ASP A 132 3.09 8.63 -10.43
C ASP A 132 2.17 7.61 -11.13
N ASP A 133 2.57 7.11 -12.29
CA ASP A 133 1.84 6.09 -13.05
C ASP A 133 1.85 4.69 -12.40
N LYS A 134 2.51 4.52 -11.25
CA LYS A 134 2.81 3.23 -10.63
C LYS A 134 2.48 3.09 -9.16
N HIS A 135 2.13 4.17 -8.46
CA HIS A 135 2.05 4.17 -7.01
C HIS A 135 0.73 4.73 -6.52
N HIS A 136 -0.10 3.86 -5.93
CA HIS A 136 -1.31 4.24 -5.20
C HIS A 136 -0.99 4.57 -3.76
N VAL A 137 -1.42 5.74 -3.32
CA VAL A 137 -1.44 6.15 -1.92
C VAL A 137 -2.87 6.14 -1.43
N ALA A 138 -3.10 5.51 -0.28
CA ALA A 138 -4.33 5.65 0.49
C ALA A 138 -4.01 6.13 1.90
N VAL A 139 -4.72 7.17 2.36
CA VAL A 139 -4.65 7.71 3.72
C VAL A 139 -6.01 7.51 4.37
N ALA A 140 -6.07 6.72 5.44
CA ALA A 140 -7.27 6.63 6.28
C ALA A 140 -7.23 7.76 7.33
N LEU A 141 -8.30 8.55 7.42
CA LEU A 141 -8.37 9.77 8.26
C LEU A 141 -9.20 9.63 9.54
N GLY A 142 -9.77 8.45 9.80
CA GLY A 142 -10.68 8.24 10.93
C GLY A 142 -12.13 8.54 10.61
N SER A 143 -13.01 8.26 11.58
CA SER A 143 -14.44 8.57 11.49
C SER A 143 -14.67 10.08 11.57
N THR A 144 -15.56 10.61 10.71
CA THR A 144 -15.97 12.03 10.71
C THR A 144 -16.58 12.50 12.03
N ASP A 145 -17.08 11.59 12.86
CA ASP A 145 -17.56 11.90 14.21
C ASP A 145 -16.41 12.35 15.14
N THR A 146 -15.20 11.83 14.88
CA THR A 146 -13.99 12.14 15.64
C THR A 146 -13.04 13.10 14.92
N TYR A 147 -13.07 13.12 13.58
CA TYR A 147 -12.13 13.85 12.74
C TYR A 147 -12.86 14.88 11.86
N LYS A 148 -12.56 16.17 12.06
CA LYS A 148 -13.01 17.22 11.14
C LYS A 148 -12.03 17.31 9.98
N PRO A 149 -12.44 17.02 8.74
CA PRO A 149 -11.53 17.09 7.61
C PRO A 149 -10.95 18.51 7.51
N PRO A 150 -9.62 18.66 7.45
CA PRO A 150 -9.03 19.95 7.16
C PRO A 150 -9.57 20.43 5.81
N LYS A 151 -9.93 21.71 5.70
CA LYS A 151 -10.26 22.31 4.40
C LYS A 151 -9.07 22.03 3.47
N LEU A 152 -9.30 21.28 2.39
CA LEU A 152 -8.32 21.02 1.34
C LEU A 152 -7.68 22.36 0.99
N LYS A 153 -6.40 22.51 1.32
CA LYS A 153 -5.63 23.67 0.89
C LYS A 153 -5.17 23.40 -0.53
N ASP A 154 -5.24 24.43 -1.38
CA ASP A 154 -4.62 24.43 -2.69
C ASP A 154 -3.10 24.28 -2.53
N GLY A 155 -2.59 23.06 -2.63
CA GLY A 155 -1.19 22.72 -2.52
C GLY A 155 -0.97 21.22 -2.71
N PRO A 156 0.24 20.78 -3.10
CA PRO A 156 0.54 19.37 -3.27
C PRO A 156 0.40 18.66 -1.91
N LEU A 157 -0.38 17.56 -1.90
CA LEU A 157 -0.62 16.78 -0.68
C LEU A 157 0.66 16.09 -0.18
N PHE A 158 1.49 15.65 -1.12
CA PHE A 158 2.76 15.00 -0.87
C PHE A 158 3.92 15.84 -1.41
N SER A 159 4.99 15.92 -0.62
CA SER A 159 6.28 16.45 -1.06
C SER A 159 7.29 15.33 -1.16
N ILE A 160 7.94 15.21 -2.32
CA ILE A 160 9.09 14.32 -2.49
C ILE A 160 10.30 14.97 -1.83
N LEU A 161 10.95 14.23 -0.93
CA LEU A 161 12.16 14.69 -0.25
C LEU A 161 13.40 13.98 -0.80
N SER A 162 14.50 14.72 -0.93
CA SER A 162 15.81 14.12 -1.19
C SER A 162 16.47 13.63 0.11
N TYR A 163 17.59 12.90 -0.02
CA TYR A 163 18.42 12.55 1.13
C TYR A 163 18.87 13.79 1.91
N GLU A 164 19.27 14.85 1.20
CA GLU A 164 19.68 16.12 1.81
C GLU A 164 18.55 16.76 2.61
N ASP A 165 17.31 16.72 2.10
CA ASP A 165 16.15 17.22 2.83
C ASP A 165 15.91 16.46 4.14
N LEU A 166 16.05 15.12 4.11
CA LEU A 166 15.91 14.26 5.29
C LEU A 166 17.03 14.52 6.32
N MET A 167 18.25 14.77 5.84
CA MET A 167 19.43 14.96 6.67
C MET A 167 19.62 16.41 7.16
N ALA A 168 18.87 17.38 6.62
CA ALA A 168 19.04 18.80 6.91
C ALA A 168 18.98 19.16 8.41
N SER A 169 18.27 18.38 9.21
CA SER A 169 18.17 18.54 10.67
C SER A 169 18.61 17.30 11.46
N ALA A 170 19.20 16.31 10.80
CA ALA A 170 19.64 15.08 11.45
C ALA A 170 20.84 15.35 12.36
N VAL A 171 20.79 14.83 13.58
CA VAL A 171 21.90 14.88 14.54
C VAL A 171 22.26 13.44 14.90
N PRO A 172 23.53 13.03 14.80
CA PRO A 172 23.94 11.68 15.20
C PRO A 172 23.59 11.41 16.65
N ILE A 173 22.86 10.32 16.89
CA ILE A 173 22.48 9.87 18.24
C ILE A 173 23.53 8.89 18.79
N THR A 174 24.18 8.15 17.89
CA THR A 174 25.22 7.16 18.20
C THR A 174 26.50 7.48 17.44
N PRO A 175 27.67 7.05 17.93
CA PRO A 175 28.90 7.06 17.14
C PRO A 175 28.73 6.27 15.84
N GLU A 176 29.58 6.59 14.87
CA GLU A 176 29.69 5.79 13.64
C GLU A 176 30.07 4.34 14.00
N ASP A 177 29.39 3.39 13.37
CA ASP A 177 29.68 1.96 13.43
C ASP A 177 30.40 1.56 12.13
N PRO A 178 31.74 1.41 12.14
CA PRO A 178 32.52 1.10 10.94
C PRO A 178 32.13 -0.25 10.33
N ASP A 179 31.65 -1.19 11.15
CA ASP A 179 31.33 -2.55 10.73
C ASP A 179 29.92 -2.64 10.11
N TYR A 180 29.08 -1.60 10.27
CA TYR A 180 27.68 -1.63 9.82
C TYR A 180 27.56 -1.90 8.31
N TRP A 181 28.36 -1.19 7.51
CA TRP A 181 28.34 -1.34 6.06
C TRP A 181 28.83 -2.71 5.61
N ASP A 182 29.96 -3.19 6.15
CA ASP A 182 30.52 -4.48 5.80
C ASP A 182 29.57 -5.63 6.18
N ASN A 183 28.93 -5.53 7.35
CA ASN A 183 27.90 -6.47 7.78
C ASN A 183 26.67 -6.44 6.86
N PHE A 184 26.22 -5.27 6.40
CA PHE A 184 25.11 -5.16 5.45
C PHE A 184 25.49 -5.76 4.09
N HIS A 185 26.63 -5.38 3.53
CA HIS A 185 27.12 -5.82 2.22
C HIS A 185 27.41 -7.33 2.18
N SER A 186 27.75 -7.93 3.32
CA SER A 186 27.98 -9.38 3.41
C SER A 186 26.70 -10.23 3.30
N LYS A 187 25.51 -9.62 3.43
CA LYS A 187 24.23 -10.33 3.31
C LYS A 187 23.96 -10.69 1.85
N GLN A 188 23.51 -11.92 1.60
CA GLN A 188 23.08 -12.32 0.26
C GLN A 188 21.84 -11.52 -0.17
N GLU A 189 21.92 -10.88 -1.35
CA GLU A 189 20.82 -10.09 -1.92
C GLU A 189 19.57 -10.92 -2.26
N LEU A 190 19.72 -12.24 -2.46
CA LEU A 190 18.62 -13.12 -2.86
C LEU A 190 18.38 -14.21 -1.82
N PRO A 191 17.12 -14.50 -1.46
CA PRO A 191 16.80 -15.64 -0.61
C PRO A 191 17.16 -16.95 -1.31
N LEU A 192 17.69 -17.91 -0.54
CA LEU A 192 17.97 -19.26 -1.01
C LEU A 192 16.68 -19.91 -1.53
N ARG A 193 16.60 -20.13 -2.85
CA ARG A 193 15.47 -20.84 -3.47
C ARG A 193 15.44 -22.27 -2.95
N GLN A 194 14.36 -22.67 -2.28
CA GLN A 194 14.10 -24.07 -1.99
C GLN A 194 13.86 -24.81 -3.32
N THR A 195 14.87 -25.52 -3.81
CA THR A 195 14.68 -26.50 -4.88
C THR A 195 13.92 -27.68 -4.29
N SER A 196 12.72 -27.94 -4.82
CA SER A 196 11.97 -29.16 -4.49
C SER A 196 12.83 -30.37 -4.84
N THR A 197 13.30 -31.11 -3.84
CA THR A 197 13.92 -32.41 -4.04
C THR A 197 12.84 -33.38 -4.50
N ALA A 198 12.80 -33.66 -5.80
CA ALA A 198 12.04 -34.78 -6.32
C ALA A 198 12.61 -36.07 -5.71
N LYS A 199 11.86 -36.70 -4.81
CA LYS A 199 12.14 -38.08 -4.37
C LYS A 199 12.12 -38.97 -5.61
N ALA A 200 13.29 -39.47 -6.01
CA ALA A 200 13.39 -40.59 -6.92
C ALA A 200 12.75 -41.81 -6.23
N GLY A 201 11.55 -42.17 -6.66
CA GLY A 201 10.90 -43.41 -6.27
C GLY A 201 11.62 -44.58 -6.94
N THR A 202 12.31 -45.39 -6.14
CA THR A 202 12.73 -46.73 -6.53
C THR A 202 11.49 -47.57 -6.77
N VAL A 203 11.29 -48.01 -8.01
CA VAL A 203 10.38 -49.12 -8.32
C VAL A 203 11.25 -50.37 -8.45
N THR A 204 10.90 -51.36 -7.62
CA THR A 204 11.41 -52.74 -7.57
C THR A 204 11.34 -53.45 -8.91
#